data_AF-A0A7K2ME47-F1
#
_entry.id   AF-A0A7K2ME47-F1
#
_cell.length_a   1.000
_cell.length_b   1.000
_cell.length_c   1.000
_cell.angle_alpha   90.00
_cell.angle_beta   90.00
_cell.angle_gamma   90.00
#
_symmetry.space_group_name_H-M   'P 1'
#
loop_
_entity.id
_entity.type
_entity.pdbx_description
1 polymer ?
#
loop_
_entity_poly.entity_id
_entity_poly.type
_entity_poly.pdbx_seq_one_letter_code
_entity_poly.pdbx_strand_id
1 'polypeptide(L)'
;MHPMVKPALRRGWRDLDTVQFGMTPAHALTLGPVDTATGGFLELLNGTRGLPLLREEGRRMDLPDGHVDRLVRRLASAGLLDDARGGGAAAGALRRDTEVMDRLRPDLAALSLVARGPGEA
;
A
#
# COMPACT_ATOMS: atom_id res chain seq x y z
N MET A 1 7.62 8.50 2.66
CA MET A 1 7.23 7.17 2.20
C MET A 1 6.72 7.17 0.77
N HIS A 2 6.91 6.04 0.10
CA HIS A 2 6.33 5.64 -1.17
C HIS A 2 5.30 4.52 -0.91
N PRO A 3 4.03 4.88 -0.66
CA PRO A 3 3.04 3.93 -0.17
C PRO A 3 2.75 2.82 -1.18
N MET A 4 2.76 1.58 -0.71
CA MET A 4 2.27 0.43 -1.46
C MET A 4 1.37 -0.45 -0.60
N VAL A 5 0.32 -1.04 -1.16
CA VAL A 5 -0.39 -2.13 -0.47
C VAL A 5 0.60 -3.29 -0.28
N LYS A 6 0.62 -3.88 0.93
CA LYS A 6 1.54 -4.99 1.23
C LYS A 6 1.42 -6.09 0.17
N PRO A 7 2.52 -6.52 -0.48
CA PRO A 7 2.48 -7.43 -1.62
C PRO A 7 1.81 -8.78 -1.35
N ALA A 8 1.88 -9.26 -0.10
CA ALA A 8 1.25 -10.50 0.31
C ALA A 8 -0.28 -10.40 0.45
N LEU A 9 -0.83 -9.19 0.51
CA LEU A 9 -2.28 -8.95 0.59
C LEU A 9 -2.86 -8.82 -0.82
N ARG A 10 -3.63 -9.82 -1.24
CA ARG A 10 -4.48 -9.68 -2.43
C ARG A 10 -5.58 -8.66 -2.15
N ARG A 11 -5.95 -7.88 -3.16
CA ARG A 11 -7.06 -6.93 -3.10
C ARG A 11 -8.11 -7.28 -4.13
N GLY A 12 -9.38 -7.08 -3.79
CA GLY A 12 -10.49 -7.22 -4.71
C GLY A 12 -11.75 -6.53 -4.20
N TRP A 13 -12.70 -6.31 -5.09
CA TRP A 13 -14.04 -5.88 -4.72
C TRP A 13 -14.78 -7.05 -4.07
N ARG A 14 -15.31 -6.82 -2.88
CA ARG A 14 -16.18 -7.77 -2.18
C ARG A 14 -17.63 -7.63 -2.65
N ASP A 15 -18.03 -6.38 -2.84
CA ASP A 15 -19.34 -5.94 -3.34
C ASP A 15 -19.15 -4.59 -4.07
N LEU A 16 -20.23 -3.84 -4.28
CA LEU A 16 -20.24 -2.63 -5.11
C LEU A 16 -19.44 -1.46 -4.53
N ASP A 17 -19.29 -1.39 -3.21
CA ASP A 17 -18.64 -0.26 -2.53
C ASP A 17 -17.65 -0.70 -1.45
N THR A 18 -17.40 -2.00 -1.29
CA THR A 18 -16.45 -2.53 -0.31
C THR A 18 -15.27 -3.20 -0.99
N VAL A 19 -14.07 -2.74 -0.66
CA VAL A 19 -12.80 -3.34 -1.06
C VAL A 19 -12.29 -4.26 0.05
N GLN A 20 -11.94 -5.49 -0.29
CA GLN A 20 -11.30 -6.44 0.61
C GLN A 20 -9.79 -6.51 0.34
N PHE A 21 -9.02 -6.53 1.42
CA PHE A 21 -7.59 -6.78 1.47
C PHE A 21 -7.36 -8.11 2.19
N GLY A 22 -6.55 -9.01 1.64
CA GLY A 22 -6.29 -10.33 2.19
C GLY A 22 -7.39 -11.36 1.89
N MET A 23 -6.99 -12.62 1.67
CA MET A 23 -7.90 -13.75 1.41
C MET A 23 -8.06 -14.69 2.60
N THR A 24 -7.15 -14.62 3.58
CA THR A 24 -7.18 -15.48 4.77
C THR A 24 -7.80 -14.72 5.95
N PRO A 25 -8.63 -15.37 6.80
CA PRO A 25 -9.32 -14.68 7.89
C PRO A 25 -8.40 -13.90 8.83
N ALA A 26 -7.18 -14.40 9.07
CA ALA A 26 -6.19 -13.76 9.94
C ALA A 26 -5.64 -12.43 9.40
N HIS A 27 -5.77 -12.17 8.09
CA HIS A 27 -5.21 -10.98 7.43
C HIS A 27 -6.24 -10.24 6.57
N ALA A 28 -7.52 -10.63 6.66
CA ALA A 28 -8.59 -10.06 5.86
C ALA A 28 -9.12 -8.79 6.52
N LEU A 29 -9.07 -7.67 5.79
CA LEU A 29 -9.66 -6.39 6.20
C LEU A 29 -10.50 -5.82 5.07
N THR A 30 -11.63 -5.21 5.42
CA THR A 30 -12.53 -4.57 4.46
C THR A 30 -12.50 -3.05 4.64
N LEU A 31 -12.52 -2.32 3.53
CA LEU A 31 -12.67 -0.87 3.46
C LEU A 31 -13.97 -0.57 2.71
N GLY A 32 -14.92 0.07 3.37
CA GLY A 32 -16.19 0.50 2.79
C GLY A 32 -16.82 1.63 3.62
N PRO A 33 -17.71 2.44 3.02
CA PRO A 33 -17.96 2.52 1.58
C PRO A 33 -16.80 3.19 0.83
N VAL A 34 -16.57 2.78 -0.42
CA VAL A 34 -15.52 3.25 -1.33
C VAL A 34 -16.19 3.62 -2.65
N ASP A 35 -16.17 4.91 -2.98
CA ASP A 35 -16.61 5.39 -4.28
C ASP A 35 -15.62 5.04 -5.40
N THR A 36 -16.04 5.23 -6.66
CA THR A 36 -15.21 4.92 -7.84
C THR A 36 -13.88 5.68 -7.85
N ALA A 37 -13.88 6.96 -7.42
CA ALA A 37 -12.67 7.78 -7.41
C ALA A 37 -11.65 7.26 -6.37
N THR A 38 -12.11 6.95 -5.17
CA THR A 38 -11.31 6.34 -4.11
C THR A 38 -10.82 4.94 -4.52
N GLY A 39 -11.69 4.14 -5.14
CA GLY A 39 -11.34 2.82 -5.68
C GLY A 39 -10.22 2.89 -6.71
N GLY A 40 -10.32 3.82 -7.68
CA GLY A 40 -9.26 4.07 -8.65
C GLY A 40 -7.97 4.60 -8.00
N PHE A 41 -8.09 5.45 -6.98
CA PHE A 41 -6.92 5.97 -6.26
C PHE A 41 -6.13 4.86 -5.55
N LEU A 42 -6.79 3.81 -5.05
CA LEU A 42 -6.12 2.67 -4.43
C LEU A 42 -5.14 1.96 -5.38
N GLU A 43 -5.36 2.01 -6.71
CA GLU A 43 -4.42 1.47 -7.72
C GLU A 43 -3.08 2.23 -7.76
N LEU A 44 -3.07 3.49 -7.31
CA LEU A 44 -1.87 4.33 -7.27
C LEU A 44 -0.96 3.98 -6.08
N LEU A 45 -1.48 3.24 -5.09
CA LEU A 45 -0.74 2.76 -3.92
C LEU A 45 0.09 1.50 -4.27
N ASN A 46 1.03 1.68 -5.18
CA ASN A 46 1.89 0.63 -5.73
C ASN A 46 3.39 0.91 -5.53
N GLY A 47 3.75 1.91 -4.72
CA GLY A 47 5.14 2.24 -4.36
C GLY A 47 5.88 3.11 -5.38
N THR A 48 5.29 3.39 -6.54
CA THR A 48 5.94 4.23 -7.56
C THR A 48 5.90 5.72 -7.21
N ARG A 49 4.89 6.15 -6.44
CA ARG A 49 4.62 7.56 -6.11
C ARG A 49 4.85 7.85 -4.63
N GLY A 50 5.51 8.96 -4.34
CA GLY A 50 5.58 9.50 -2.98
C GLY A 50 4.31 10.26 -2.61
N LEU A 51 4.15 10.58 -1.32
CA LEU A 51 3.01 11.34 -0.79
C LEU A 51 2.69 12.66 -1.55
N PRO A 52 3.67 13.51 -1.93
CA PRO A 52 3.36 14.75 -2.65
C PRO A 52 2.66 14.49 -3.98
N LEU A 53 3.16 13.54 -4.77
CA LEU A 53 2.57 13.18 -6.06
C LEU A 53 1.20 12.50 -5.88
N LEU A 54 1.02 11.67 -4.86
CA LEU A 54 -0.30 11.10 -4.55
C LEU A 54 -1.35 12.17 -4.22
N ARG A 55 -0.97 13.25 -3.53
CA ARG A 55 -1.89 14.38 -3.28
C ARG A 55 -2.24 15.12 -4.56
N GLU A 56 -1.30 15.25 -5.50
CA GLU A 56 -1.58 15.81 -6.83
C GLU A 56 -2.53 14.93 -7.62
N GLU A 57 -2.31 13.62 -7.65
CA GLU A 57 -3.23 12.68 -8.33
C GLU A 57 -4.61 12.69 -7.68
N GLY A 58 -4.70 12.73 -6.35
CA GLY A 58 -5.99 12.84 -5.65
C GLY A 58 -6.77 14.09 -6.08
N ARG A 59 -6.11 15.24 -6.23
CA ARG A 59 -6.74 16.45 -6.76
C ARG A 59 -7.20 16.31 -8.21
N ARG A 60 -6.42 15.63 -9.07
CA ARG A 60 -6.79 15.35 -10.47
C ARG A 60 -7.98 14.39 -10.59
N MET A 61 -8.20 13.57 -9.56
CA MET A 61 -9.31 12.63 -9.46
C MET A 61 -10.52 13.23 -8.71
N ASP A 62 -10.53 14.54 -8.47
CA ASP A 62 -11.58 15.26 -7.73
C ASP A 62 -11.86 14.71 -6.31
N LEU A 63 -10.84 14.11 -5.67
CA LEU A 63 -10.95 13.69 -4.27
C LEU A 63 -11.03 14.90 -3.33
N PRO A 64 -11.84 14.83 -2.26
CA PRO A 64 -11.94 15.92 -1.29
C PRO A 64 -10.61 16.27 -0.64
N ASP A 65 -10.46 17.52 -0.22
CA ASP A 65 -9.25 17.97 0.46
C ASP A 65 -8.92 17.14 1.71
N GLY A 66 -7.64 16.78 1.82
CA GLY A 66 -7.11 15.89 2.86
C GLY A 66 -7.61 14.45 2.79
N HIS A 67 -8.42 14.06 1.79
CA HIS A 67 -8.89 12.68 1.64
C HIS A 67 -7.72 11.71 1.50
N VAL A 68 -6.74 12.04 0.65
CA VAL A 68 -5.52 11.24 0.44
C VAL A 68 -4.79 10.97 1.76
N ASP A 69 -4.51 12.02 2.54
CA ASP A 69 -3.78 11.88 3.80
C ASP A 69 -4.58 11.06 4.84
N ARG A 70 -5.91 11.26 4.91
CA ARG A 70 -6.77 10.48 5.80
C ARG A 70 -6.81 9.01 5.40
N LEU A 71 -6.96 8.72 4.10
CA LEU A 71 -7.01 7.36 3.56
C LEU A 71 -5.69 6.64 3.81
N VAL A 72 -4.57 7.24 3.42
CA VAL A 72 -3.23 6.67 3.60
C VAL A 72 -2.94 6.41 5.07
N ARG A 73 -3.26 7.36 5.97
CA ARG A 73 -3.10 7.16 7.42
C ARG A 73 -3.95 6.01 7.94
N ARG A 74 -5.22 5.89 7.51
CA ARG A 74 -6.12 4.79 7.91
C ARG A 74 -5.58 3.44 7.47
N LEU A 75 -5.14 3.33 6.22
CA LEU A 75 -4.56 2.10 5.67
C LEU A 75 -3.24 1.73 6.36
N ALA A 76 -2.37 2.71 6.62
CA ALA A 76 -1.14 2.50 7.37
C ALA A 76 -1.42 2.03 8.80
N SER A 77 -2.36 2.67 9.51
CA SER A 77 -2.75 2.27 10.87
C SER A 77 -3.38 0.88 10.94
N ALA A 78 -4.00 0.43 9.84
CA ALA A 78 -4.56 -0.90 9.69
C ALA A 78 -3.50 -1.95 9.27
N GLY A 79 -2.23 -1.56 9.12
CA GLY A 79 -1.16 -2.46 8.70
C GLY A 79 -1.28 -2.94 7.26
N LEU A 80 -1.99 -2.20 6.40
CA LEU A 80 -2.22 -2.56 4.99
C LEU A 80 -1.17 -2.00 4.04
N LEU A 81 -0.38 -1.01 4.49
CA LEU A 81 0.63 -0.34 3.68
C LEU A 81 2.06 -0.72 4.08
N ASP A 82 2.92 -0.70 3.07
CA ASP A 82 4.37 -0.71 3.19
C ASP A 82 4.97 0.55 2.52
N ASP A 83 6.25 0.83 2.79
CA ASP A 83 7.03 1.87 2.12
C ASP A 83 8.03 1.21 1.16
N ALA A 84 7.80 1.37 -0.15
CA ALA A 84 8.67 0.82 -1.18
C ALA A 84 10.13 1.32 -1.09
N ARG A 85 10.38 2.40 -0.33
CA ARG A 85 11.72 2.94 -0.07
C ARG A 85 12.14 2.87 1.41
N GLY A 86 11.42 2.10 2.23
CA GLY A 86 11.73 1.87 3.65
C GLY A 86 13.03 1.08 3.90
N GLY A 87 13.39 0.86 5.16
CA GLY A 87 14.58 0.08 5.55
C GLY A 87 15.95 0.80 5.40
N GLY A 88 15.94 2.11 5.11
CA GLY A 88 17.15 2.95 5.10
C GLY A 88 18.15 2.66 3.97
N ALA A 89 19.38 3.15 4.13
CA ALA A 89 20.40 3.14 3.08
C ALA A 89 20.85 1.72 2.66
N ALA A 90 20.93 0.79 3.61
CA ALA A 90 21.32 -0.60 3.34
C ALA A 90 20.25 -1.31 2.49
N ALA A 91 18.97 -1.18 2.85
CA ALA A 91 17.87 -1.70 2.03
C ALA A 91 17.81 -1.02 0.65
N GLY A 92 18.09 0.29 0.59
CA GLY A 92 18.22 1.02 -0.68
C GLY A 92 19.36 0.50 -1.56
N ALA A 93 20.48 0.09 -0.97
CA ALA A 93 21.59 -0.53 -1.69
C ALA A 93 21.22 -1.92 -2.22
N LEU A 94 20.58 -2.76 -1.39
CA LEU A 94 20.11 -4.09 -1.76
C LEU A 94 19.11 -4.04 -2.92
N ARG A 95 18.17 -3.08 -2.91
CA ARG A 95 17.17 -2.92 -3.98
C ARG A 95 17.76 -2.64 -5.37
N ARG A 96 19.04 -2.26 -5.47
CA ARG A 96 19.73 -2.10 -6.77
C ARG A 96 20.12 -3.43 -7.41
N ASP A 97 20.19 -4.50 -6.62
CA ASP A 97 20.44 -5.85 -7.10
C ASP A 97 19.12 -6.54 -7.44
N THR A 98 18.69 -6.43 -8.71
CA THR A 98 17.40 -6.94 -9.16
C THR A 98 17.30 -8.45 -9.06
N GLU A 99 18.39 -9.19 -9.27
CA GLU A 99 18.37 -10.66 -9.20
C GLU A 99 18.17 -11.14 -7.76
N VAL A 100 18.82 -10.48 -6.79
CA VAL A 100 18.60 -10.76 -5.37
C VAL A 100 17.17 -10.38 -4.97
N MET A 101 16.68 -9.21 -5.38
CA MET A 101 15.32 -8.77 -5.08
C MET A 101 14.25 -9.70 -5.64
N ASP A 102 14.46 -10.26 -6.84
CA ASP A 102 13.54 -11.20 -7.45
C ASP A 102 13.48 -12.52 -6.67
N ARG A 103 14.63 -13.02 -6.20
CA ARG A 103 14.70 -14.21 -5.35
C ARG A 103 14.06 -14.00 -3.98
N LEU A 104 14.27 -12.84 -3.37
CA LEU A 104 13.75 -12.50 -2.03
C LEU A 104 12.30 -12.02 -2.05
N ARG A 105 11.69 -11.81 -3.22
CA ARG A 105 10.34 -11.23 -3.33
C ARG A 105 9.29 -11.95 -2.47
N PRO A 106 9.21 -13.29 -2.44
CA PRO A 106 8.24 -13.99 -1.59
C PRO A 106 8.50 -13.77 -0.09
N ASP A 107 9.77 -13.81 0.33
CA ASP A 107 10.17 -13.65 1.73
C ASP A 107 9.92 -12.22 2.22
N LEU A 108 10.24 -11.21 1.41
CA LEU A 108 9.96 -9.81 1.73
C LEU A 108 8.45 -9.53 1.80
N ALA A 109 7.66 -10.15 0.92
CA ALA A 109 6.20 -10.07 0.99
C ALA A 109 5.67 -10.66 2.31
N ALA A 110 6.19 -11.82 2.74
CA ALA A 110 5.82 -12.43 4.01
C ALA A 110 6.27 -11.60 5.22
N LEU A 111 7.52 -11.09 5.21
CA LEU A 111 8.08 -10.24 6.26
C LEU A 111 7.25 -8.97 6.46
N SER A 112 6.76 -8.37 5.37
CA SER A 112 5.89 -7.19 5.44
C SER A 112 4.62 -7.40 6.26
N LEU A 113 4.12 -8.64 6.40
CA LEU A 113 2.93 -8.92 7.22
C LEU A 113 3.21 -8.84 8.72
N VAL A 114 4.45 -9.09 9.15
CA VAL A 114 4.87 -9.04 10.56
C VAL A 114 5.13 -7.59 10.99
N ALA A 115 5.68 -6.78 10.09
CA ALA A 115 5.90 -5.36 10.31
C ALA A 115 4.57 -4.60 10.38
N ARG A 116 4.34 -3.81 11.44
CA ARG A 116 3.05 -3.10 11.60
C ARG A 116 3.05 -1.78 10.84
N GLY A 117 4.15 -1.03 10.90
CA GLY A 117 4.32 0.25 10.23
C GLY A 117 4.90 0.13 8.82
N PRO A 118 4.60 1.09 7.93
CA PRO A 118 5.23 1.15 6.61
C PRO A 118 6.75 1.29 6.70
N GLY A 119 7.50 0.44 5.99
CA GLY A 119 8.95 0.51 5.92
C GLY A 119 9.70 0.01 7.16
N GLU A 120 9.01 -0.67 8.08
CA GLU A 120 9.61 -1.37 9.24
C GLU A 120 10.14 -2.77 8.89
N ALA A 121 9.75 -3.32 7.74
CA ALA A 121 10.20 -4.61 7.22
C ALA A 121 11.58 -4.51 6.54
#